data_AF-W7AHL2-F1
#
_entry.id   AF-W7AHL2-F1
#
_cell.length_a   1.000
_cell.length_b   1.000
_cell.length_c   1.000
_cell.angle_alpha   90.00
_cell.angle_beta   90.00
_cell.angle_gamma   90.00
#
_symmetry.space_group_name_H-M   'P 1'
#
loop_
_entity.id
_entity.type
_entity.pdbx_description
1 polymer ?
#
loop_
_entity_poly.entity_id
_entity_poly.type
_entity_poly.pdbx_seq_one_letter_code
_entity_poly.pdbx_strand_id
1 'polypeptide(L)'
;MSKGYIKIIFPLLVSFLYMSNKVLADEGDEGIEDLRKFARPPTNPNDDNECSEESSEQNSSEFYVYKEQTKAAEELMDEAEDLLYSYATNTNDYTLYNKLSEDSIEYYKKCGETTIYKFNHKIERPDKYNYIVEKIWNPQLRKFDGHTIKEKVEHQYSPDLVMIQHRYTNDTMMFNGYYYALAKKYQISDKETLITYASPDVYDPNKVDEWRFKNTLLESANSFKQKICSEKDILNGELIKMFVNLSGYIIRKEEDHVDITFVHSIDVHHPPDVKDSLIDIVHSAQILNLIKLSIEACNE
;
A
#
# COMPACT_ATOMS: atom_id res chain seq x y z
N MET A 1 5.26 -41.24 -14.56
CA MET A 1 5.54 -40.19 -15.57
C MET A 1 4.36 -39.23 -15.60
N SER A 2 4.53 -38.05 -15.02
CA SER A 2 4.08 -36.77 -15.59
C SER A 2 5.10 -35.74 -15.11
N LYS A 3 6.01 -35.41 -16.03
CA LYS A 3 6.97 -34.32 -15.90
C LYS A 3 6.20 -33.03 -16.15
N GLY A 4 6.44 -32.00 -15.34
CA GLY A 4 6.33 -30.61 -15.81
C GLY A 4 5.52 -29.66 -14.94
N TYR A 5 6.03 -29.25 -13.78
CA TYR A 5 5.61 -28.01 -13.10
C TYR A 5 6.77 -27.29 -12.38
N ILE A 6 7.99 -27.41 -12.91
CA ILE A 6 9.14 -26.58 -12.48
C ILE A 6 9.72 -25.98 -13.75
N LYS A 7 9.11 -24.93 -14.28
CA LYS A 7 9.72 -24.19 -15.40
C LYS A 7 9.38 -22.69 -15.52
N ILE A 8 8.63 -22.09 -14.60
CA ILE A 8 8.28 -20.65 -14.69
C ILE A 8 8.70 -19.82 -13.46
N ILE A 9 9.09 -20.45 -12.34
CA ILE A 9 9.47 -19.72 -11.11
C ILE A 9 10.90 -19.15 -11.18
N PHE A 10 11.80 -19.81 -11.91
CA PHE A 10 13.22 -19.42 -11.97
C PHE A 10 13.50 -18.10 -12.72
N PRO A 11 12.86 -17.75 -13.86
CA PRO A 11 13.12 -16.48 -14.53
C PRO A 11 12.58 -15.26 -13.76
N LEU A 12 11.50 -15.40 -12.97
CA LEU A 12 10.92 -14.32 -12.15
C LEU A 12 11.82 -13.94 -10.96
N LEU A 13 12.42 -14.93 -10.29
CA LEU A 13 13.41 -14.68 -9.23
C LEU A 13 14.68 -14.05 -9.79
N VAL A 14 15.13 -14.46 -10.99
CA VAL A 14 16.33 -13.90 -11.63
C VAL A 14 16.09 -12.48 -12.14
N SER A 15 14.89 -12.13 -12.61
CA SER A 15 14.57 -10.75 -13.02
C SER A 15 14.39 -9.80 -11.82
N PHE A 16 13.89 -10.27 -10.68
CA PHE A 16 13.87 -9.48 -9.44
C PHE A 16 15.25 -9.36 -8.77
N LEU A 17 16.08 -10.41 -8.82
CA LEU A 17 17.51 -10.31 -8.54
C LEU A 17 18.19 -9.33 -9.51
N TYR A 18 17.75 -9.26 -10.77
CA TYR A 18 18.28 -8.32 -11.75
C TYR A 18 17.82 -6.87 -11.50
N MET A 19 16.60 -6.63 -11.01
CA MET A 19 16.12 -5.30 -10.60
C MET A 19 16.74 -4.85 -9.28
N SER A 20 16.84 -5.76 -8.30
CA SER A 20 17.69 -5.54 -7.13
C SER A 20 19.10 -5.23 -7.62
N ASN A 21 19.66 -6.01 -8.54
CA ASN A 21 20.97 -5.75 -9.12
C ASN A 21 21.06 -4.48 -9.95
N LYS A 22 19.99 -3.86 -10.42
CA LYS A 22 20.06 -2.58 -11.14
C LYS A 22 20.11 -1.39 -10.19
N VAL A 23 19.51 -1.53 -9.01
CA VAL A 23 19.73 -0.66 -7.84
C VAL A 23 21.10 -0.96 -7.19
N LEU A 24 21.58 -2.22 -7.23
CA LEU A 24 22.84 -2.68 -6.63
C LEU A 24 24.04 -2.70 -7.59
N ALA A 25 23.90 -2.34 -8.87
CA ALA A 25 25.00 -2.41 -9.85
C ALA A 25 25.91 -1.18 -9.82
N ASP A 26 25.50 -0.11 -9.12
CA ASP A 26 26.32 1.10 -9.04
C ASP A 26 27.29 1.08 -7.85
N GLU A 27 26.97 0.37 -6.76
CA GLU A 27 27.85 0.25 -5.59
C GLU A 27 27.55 -1.04 -4.81
N GLY A 28 28.60 -1.73 -4.33
CA GLY A 28 28.51 -3.01 -3.62
C GLY A 28 27.89 -2.90 -2.22
N ASP A 29 28.32 -3.78 -1.30
CA ASP A 29 27.84 -3.92 0.10
C ASP A 29 27.70 -2.56 0.87
N GLU A 30 28.43 -1.52 0.45
CA GLU A 30 28.34 -0.15 0.97
C GLU A 30 26.96 0.51 0.75
N GLY A 31 26.32 0.34 -0.41
CA GLY A 31 25.01 0.96 -0.69
C GLY A 31 23.88 0.40 0.17
N ILE A 32 23.93 -0.91 0.47
CA ILE A 32 22.97 -1.55 1.39
C ILE A 32 23.19 -1.06 2.83
N GLU A 33 24.44 -0.93 3.28
CA GLU A 33 24.73 -0.43 4.63
C GLU A 33 24.32 1.03 4.81
N ASP A 34 24.50 1.88 3.80
CA ASP A 34 24.01 3.26 3.84
C ASP A 34 22.48 3.30 3.90
N LEU A 35 21.79 2.53 3.06
CA LEU A 35 20.32 2.39 3.15
C LEU A 35 19.86 1.87 4.51
N ARG A 36 20.54 0.86 5.08
CA ARG A 36 20.24 0.34 6.43
C ARG A 36 20.43 1.42 7.50
N LYS A 37 21.47 2.24 7.37
CA LYS A 37 21.75 3.33 8.30
C LYS A 37 20.66 4.40 8.26
N PHE A 38 20.12 4.72 7.08
CA PHE A 38 18.99 5.64 6.93
C PHE A 38 17.65 5.03 7.35
N ALA A 39 17.45 3.74 7.08
CA ALA A 39 16.23 3.01 7.43
C ALA A 39 16.07 2.80 8.95
N ARG A 40 17.15 2.94 9.72
CA ARG A 40 17.11 2.89 11.18
C ARG A 40 16.59 4.21 11.75
N PRO A 41 15.52 4.17 12.56
CA PRO A 41 15.03 5.36 13.23
C PRO A 41 16.01 5.87 14.31
N PRO A 42 16.02 7.17 14.62
CA PRO A 42 16.88 7.74 15.64
C PRO A 42 16.50 7.22 17.04
N THR A 43 17.49 6.81 17.83
CA THR A 43 17.29 6.28 19.18
C THR A 43 17.30 7.41 20.20
N ASN A 44 16.13 7.93 20.60
CA ASN A 44 15.99 8.74 21.83
C ASN A 44 14.51 8.84 22.26
N PRO A 45 14.02 8.00 23.20
CA PRO A 45 12.70 8.19 23.79
C PRO A 45 12.80 8.90 25.15
N ASN A 46 12.22 10.10 25.24
CA ASN A 46 11.72 10.60 26.52
C ASN A 46 10.27 10.14 26.66
N ASP A 47 10.02 9.37 27.72
CA ASP A 47 8.72 8.82 28.08
C ASP A 47 7.85 9.96 28.64
N ASP A 48 6.68 10.16 28.04
CA ASP A 48 5.54 10.95 28.53
C ASP A 48 4.57 11.13 27.33
N ASN A 49 3.43 10.43 27.37
CA ASN A 49 2.14 10.82 26.76
C ASN A 49 1.17 9.62 26.85
N GLU A 50 0.28 9.64 27.84
CA GLU A 50 -0.90 8.77 27.88
C GLU A 50 -1.96 9.32 26.91
N CYS A 51 -2.30 8.58 25.86
CA CYS A 51 -3.53 8.81 25.10
C CYS A 51 -4.68 8.27 25.97
N SER A 52 -5.23 9.09 26.85
CA SER A 52 -6.41 8.72 27.63
C SER A 52 -7.63 8.71 26.72
N GLU A 53 -8.26 7.56 26.56
CA GLU A 53 -9.66 7.46 26.12
C GLU A 53 -10.52 8.09 27.22
N GLU A 54 -10.94 9.34 27.02
CA GLU A 54 -11.89 9.98 27.92
C GLU A 54 -13.25 9.28 27.78
N SER A 55 -13.59 8.47 28.78
CA SER A 55 -14.95 7.97 28.96
C SER A 55 -15.79 9.03 29.69
N SER A 56 -16.72 9.69 29.00
CA SER A 56 -17.92 10.25 29.65
C SER A 56 -18.99 10.73 28.66
N GLU A 57 -20.20 10.18 28.82
CA GLU A 57 -21.50 10.67 28.36
C GLU A 57 -21.77 10.69 26.84
N GLN A 58 -21.98 9.48 26.27
CA GLN A 58 -22.77 9.26 25.05
C GLN A 58 -24.11 9.99 25.15
N ASN A 59 -24.52 10.76 24.12
CA ASN A 59 -25.90 10.93 23.63
C ASN A 59 -25.99 12.03 22.54
N SER A 60 -26.28 11.65 21.30
CA SER A 60 -26.57 12.50 20.11
C SER A 60 -25.44 13.30 19.45
N SER A 61 -24.55 13.97 20.18
CA SER A 61 -23.47 14.79 19.60
C SER A 61 -22.37 13.96 18.97
N GLU A 62 -21.90 12.91 19.65
CA GLU A 62 -20.93 11.94 19.11
C GLU A 62 -21.46 11.24 17.86
N PHE A 63 -22.76 10.90 17.84
CA PHE A 63 -23.40 10.29 16.69
C PHE A 63 -23.46 11.25 15.49
N TYR A 64 -23.73 12.53 15.74
CA TYR A 64 -23.73 13.56 14.71
C TYR A 64 -22.31 13.79 14.14
N VAL A 65 -21.31 13.88 15.02
CA VAL A 65 -19.89 14.00 14.63
C VAL A 65 -19.45 12.78 13.82
N TYR A 66 -19.78 11.56 14.27
CA TYR A 66 -19.48 10.33 13.55
C TYR A 66 -20.12 10.33 12.16
N LYS A 67 -21.39 10.72 12.04
CA LYS A 67 -22.08 10.79 10.75
C LYS A 67 -21.44 11.81 9.79
N GLU A 68 -21.04 12.98 10.30
CA GLU A 68 -20.33 13.98 9.48
C GLU A 68 -18.95 13.46 9.04
N GLN A 69 -18.21 12.79 9.93
CA GLN A 69 -16.93 12.17 9.61
C GLN A 69 -17.09 11.05 8.56
N THR A 70 -18.06 10.15 8.71
CA THR A 70 -18.38 9.13 7.71
C THR A 70 -18.68 9.75 6.36
N LYS A 71 -19.53 10.80 6.32
CA LYS A 71 -19.86 11.48 5.07
C LYS A 71 -18.63 12.11 4.40
N ALA A 72 -17.77 12.77 5.18
CA ALA A 72 -16.54 13.36 4.66
C ALA A 72 -15.55 12.29 4.15
N ALA A 73 -15.50 11.12 4.81
CA ALA A 73 -14.68 10.00 4.36
C ALA A 73 -15.23 9.38 3.07
N GLU A 74 -16.55 9.28 2.93
CA GLU A 74 -17.22 8.85 1.70
C GLU A 74 -16.91 9.82 0.54
N GLU A 75 -17.10 11.12 0.74
CA GLU A 75 -16.83 12.15 -0.28
C GLU A 75 -15.38 12.14 -0.76
N LEU A 76 -14.41 11.99 0.16
CA LEU A 76 -13.00 11.84 -0.19
C LEU A 76 -12.77 10.57 -1.01
N MET A 77 -13.33 9.44 -0.58
CA MET A 77 -13.07 8.16 -1.24
C MET A 77 -13.80 8.03 -2.57
N ASP A 78 -14.92 8.72 -2.79
CA ASP A 78 -15.57 8.82 -4.11
C ASP A 78 -14.62 9.49 -5.13
N GLU A 79 -13.97 10.59 -4.75
CA GLU A 79 -12.95 11.25 -5.60
C GLU A 79 -11.74 10.33 -5.82
N ALA A 80 -11.28 9.63 -4.77
CA ALA A 80 -10.17 8.69 -4.86
C ALA A 80 -10.48 7.52 -5.81
N GLU A 81 -11.71 6.99 -5.77
CA GLU A 81 -12.18 5.89 -6.62
C GLU A 81 -12.19 6.31 -8.09
N ASP A 82 -12.75 7.47 -8.42
CA ASP A 82 -12.76 8.01 -9.78
C ASP A 82 -11.33 8.20 -10.32
N LEU A 83 -10.44 8.74 -9.50
CA LEU A 83 -9.05 8.98 -9.86
C LEU A 83 -8.28 7.67 -10.05
N LEU A 84 -8.45 6.71 -9.14
CA LEU A 84 -7.82 5.38 -9.22
C LEU A 84 -8.29 4.66 -10.49
N TYR A 85 -9.59 4.68 -10.75
CA TYR A 85 -10.19 4.06 -11.93
C TYR A 85 -9.61 4.64 -13.23
N SER A 86 -9.49 5.97 -13.28
CA SER A 86 -8.83 6.69 -14.39
C SER A 86 -7.39 6.24 -14.59
N TYR A 87 -6.56 6.23 -13.54
CA TYR A 87 -5.16 5.83 -13.66
C TYR A 87 -4.97 4.37 -14.06
N ALA A 88 -5.84 3.48 -13.58
CA ALA A 88 -5.77 2.06 -13.86
C ALA A 88 -6.18 1.73 -15.32
N THR A 89 -7.26 2.32 -15.82
CA THR A 89 -7.79 2.06 -17.16
C THR A 89 -7.07 2.84 -18.27
N ASN A 90 -6.44 3.96 -17.95
CA ASN A 90 -5.72 4.76 -18.92
C ASN A 90 -4.40 4.09 -19.33
N THR A 91 -4.18 3.95 -20.64
CA THR A 91 -2.94 3.40 -21.22
C THR A 91 -1.93 4.46 -21.66
N ASN A 92 -2.34 5.74 -21.68
CA ASN A 92 -1.54 6.84 -22.19
C ASN A 92 -0.50 7.34 -21.17
N ASP A 93 0.66 7.72 -21.69
CA ASP A 93 1.80 8.31 -20.96
C ASP A 93 2.42 7.41 -19.88
N TYR A 94 2.10 6.12 -19.87
CA TYR A 94 2.79 5.14 -19.05
C TYR A 94 4.05 4.65 -19.77
N THR A 95 5.17 4.67 -19.07
CA THR A 95 6.44 4.10 -19.53
C THR A 95 6.57 2.69 -18.97
N LEU A 96 6.98 1.73 -19.80
CA LEU A 96 7.29 0.37 -19.35
C LEU A 96 8.42 0.43 -18.31
N TYR A 97 8.15 -0.10 -17.12
CA TYR A 97 9.13 -0.21 -16.04
C TYR A 97 9.79 -1.58 -16.06
N ASN A 98 8.96 -2.63 -16.04
CA ASN A 98 9.43 -4.01 -15.98
C ASN A 98 8.44 -4.96 -16.67
N LYS A 99 8.97 -6.06 -17.21
CA LYS A 99 8.18 -7.15 -17.78
C LYS A 99 8.61 -8.46 -17.13
N LEU A 100 7.80 -8.91 -16.17
CA LEU A 100 8.04 -10.13 -15.41
C LEU A 100 7.62 -11.38 -16.21
N SER A 101 6.50 -11.29 -16.92
CA SER A 101 6.01 -12.26 -17.90
C SER A 101 5.08 -11.57 -18.90
N GLU A 102 4.47 -12.32 -19.82
CA GLU A 102 3.39 -11.79 -20.67
C GLU A 102 2.15 -11.40 -19.84
N ASP A 103 1.95 -12.07 -18.70
CA ASP A 103 0.81 -11.90 -17.81
C ASP A 103 1.11 -10.98 -16.61
N SER A 104 2.29 -10.37 -16.57
CA SER A 104 2.78 -9.59 -15.42
C SER A 104 3.67 -8.47 -15.92
N ILE A 105 3.07 -7.28 -16.10
CA ILE A 105 3.75 -6.14 -16.70
C ILE A 105 3.57 -4.91 -15.84
N GLU A 106 4.66 -4.22 -15.62
CA GLU A 106 4.74 -3.05 -14.77
C GLU A 106 5.10 -1.81 -15.56
N TYR A 107 4.44 -0.72 -15.21
CA TYR A 107 4.59 0.58 -15.82
C TYR A 107 4.71 1.64 -14.74
N TYR A 108 5.23 2.80 -15.11
CA TYR A 108 5.21 3.98 -14.28
C TYR A 108 4.83 5.23 -15.08
N LYS A 109 4.29 6.22 -14.39
CA LYS A 109 3.99 7.56 -14.90
C LYS A 109 4.44 8.59 -13.88
N LYS A 110 5.00 9.70 -14.35
CA LYS A 110 5.31 10.87 -13.50
C LYS A 110 4.21 11.92 -13.62
N CYS A 111 3.72 12.40 -12.49
CA CYS A 111 2.77 13.48 -12.35
C CYS A 111 3.40 14.56 -11.46
N GLY A 112 4.11 15.51 -12.08
CA GLY A 112 5.00 16.41 -11.34
C GLY A 112 6.12 15.63 -10.65
N GLU A 113 6.28 15.83 -9.34
CA GLU A 113 7.24 15.11 -8.49
C GLU A 113 6.71 13.76 -8.00
N THR A 114 5.46 13.39 -8.33
CA THR A 114 4.83 12.16 -7.85
C THR A 114 4.92 11.07 -8.90
N THR A 115 5.45 9.91 -8.51
CA THR A 115 5.47 8.71 -9.35
C THR A 115 4.25 7.84 -9.06
N ILE A 116 3.62 7.35 -10.14
CA ILE A 116 2.49 6.43 -10.11
C ILE A 116 2.93 5.16 -10.81
N TYR A 117 3.02 4.07 -10.06
CA TYR A 117 3.25 2.74 -10.60
C TYR A 117 1.92 2.09 -10.97
N LYS A 118 1.95 1.27 -12.02
CA LYS A 118 0.84 0.44 -12.45
C LYS A 118 1.34 -0.96 -12.79
N PHE A 119 0.76 -1.96 -12.15
CA PHE A 119 1.08 -3.36 -12.40
C PHE A 119 -0.17 -4.09 -12.91
N ASN A 120 -0.07 -4.66 -14.10
CA ASN A 120 -1.09 -5.48 -14.70
C ASN A 120 -0.73 -6.95 -14.52
N HIS A 121 -1.67 -7.73 -13.98
CA HIS A 121 -1.47 -9.13 -13.68
C HIS A 121 -2.67 -9.98 -14.06
N LYS A 122 -2.43 -11.13 -14.68
CA LYS A 122 -3.45 -12.11 -15.04
C LYS A 122 -3.32 -13.39 -14.22
N ILE A 123 -4.46 -13.89 -13.74
CA ILE A 123 -4.57 -15.17 -13.02
C ILE A 123 -5.55 -16.06 -13.76
N GLU A 124 -5.10 -17.18 -14.36
CA GLU A 124 -5.91 -18.13 -15.15
C GLU A 124 -6.87 -18.99 -14.29
N ARG A 125 -7.58 -18.36 -13.36
CA ARG A 125 -8.55 -18.97 -12.43
C ARG A 125 -9.77 -18.05 -12.26
N PRO A 126 -10.67 -17.96 -13.25
CA PRO A 126 -11.85 -17.08 -13.20
C PRO A 126 -12.80 -17.47 -12.05
N ASP A 127 -12.76 -18.72 -11.59
CA ASP A 127 -13.49 -19.21 -10.42
C ASP A 127 -13.00 -18.59 -9.10
N LYS A 128 -11.77 -18.09 -9.06
CA LYS A 128 -11.13 -17.52 -7.87
C LYS A 128 -11.33 -16.01 -7.70
N TYR A 129 -12.15 -15.37 -8.54
CA TYR A 129 -12.44 -13.95 -8.45
C TYR A 129 -12.82 -13.48 -7.03
N ASN A 130 -13.84 -14.09 -6.43
CA ASN A 130 -14.29 -13.71 -5.08
C ASN A 130 -13.20 -13.95 -4.02
N TYR A 131 -12.47 -15.06 -4.14
CA TYR A 131 -11.35 -15.38 -3.26
C TYR A 131 -10.27 -14.30 -3.32
N ILE A 132 -9.89 -13.86 -4.53
CA ILE A 132 -8.90 -12.81 -4.74
C ILE A 132 -9.37 -11.48 -4.12
N VAL A 133 -10.62 -11.09 -4.40
CA VAL A 133 -11.22 -9.86 -3.82
C VAL A 133 -11.19 -9.91 -2.30
N GLU A 134 -11.62 -11.03 -1.69
CA GLU A 134 -11.63 -11.19 -0.23
C GLU A 134 -10.22 -11.15 0.37
N LYS A 135 -9.23 -11.75 -0.29
CA LYS A 135 -7.84 -11.71 0.18
C LYS A 135 -7.23 -10.33 0.10
N ILE A 136 -7.54 -9.55 -0.93
CA ILE A 136 -7.02 -8.19 -1.08
C ILE A 136 -7.72 -7.23 -0.10
N TRP A 137 -9.04 -7.34 0.08
CA TRP A 137 -9.80 -6.41 0.91
C TRP A 137 -9.56 -6.58 2.41
N ASN A 138 -9.46 -7.83 2.89
CA ASN A 138 -9.44 -8.09 4.32
C ASN A 138 -8.02 -7.86 4.89
N PRO A 139 -7.86 -7.03 5.94
CA PRO A 139 -6.59 -6.85 6.64
C PRO A 139 -6.00 -8.18 7.09
N GLN A 140 -4.75 -8.43 6.73
CA GLN A 140 -4.07 -9.68 7.06
C GLN A 140 -2.57 -9.49 7.25
N LEU A 141 -1.96 -10.49 7.89
CA LEU A 141 -0.50 -10.60 7.97
C LEU A 141 -0.01 -11.35 6.74
N ARG A 142 0.70 -10.66 5.85
CA ARG A 142 1.34 -11.26 4.68
C ARG A 142 2.86 -11.30 4.88
N LYS A 143 3.45 -12.47 4.63
CA LYS A 143 4.89 -12.67 4.68
C LYS A 143 5.37 -13.36 3.41
N PHE A 144 6.38 -12.78 2.79
CA PHE A 144 7.00 -13.33 1.60
C PHE A 144 8.39 -12.72 1.38
N ASP A 145 9.39 -13.56 1.14
CA ASP A 145 10.74 -13.14 0.75
C ASP A 145 11.39 -12.06 1.65
N GLY A 146 11.31 -12.23 2.97
CA GLY A 146 11.86 -11.27 3.94
C GLY A 146 11.04 -9.97 4.10
N HIS A 147 9.93 -9.85 3.37
CA HIS A 147 8.95 -8.78 3.53
C HIS A 147 7.79 -9.24 4.42
N THR A 148 7.42 -8.39 5.37
CA THR A 148 6.21 -8.56 6.18
C THR A 148 5.30 -7.35 6.00
N ILE A 149 4.05 -7.59 5.63
CA ILE A 149 2.98 -6.60 5.63
C ILE A 149 1.99 -6.99 6.72
N LYS A 150 1.64 -6.05 7.60
CA LYS A 150 0.63 -6.23 8.63
C LYS A 150 -0.37 -5.08 8.55
N GLU A 151 -1.62 -5.41 8.31
CA GLU A 151 -2.72 -4.45 8.31
C GLU A 151 -3.60 -4.65 9.54
N LYS A 152 -4.14 -3.54 10.05
CA LYS A 152 -5.21 -3.55 11.06
C LYS A 152 -6.22 -2.44 10.76
N VAL A 153 -7.47 -2.66 11.17
CA VAL A 153 -8.51 -1.63 11.14
C VAL A 153 -8.35 -0.76 12.38
N GLU A 154 -8.23 0.56 12.19
CA GLU A 154 -8.19 1.55 13.27
C GLU A 154 -9.55 2.19 13.52
N HIS A 155 -10.34 2.34 12.45
CA HIS A 155 -11.66 2.91 12.53
C HIS A 155 -12.54 2.35 11.42
N GLN A 156 -13.80 2.06 11.72
CA GLN A 156 -14.76 1.58 10.73
C GLN A 156 -15.85 2.63 10.54
N TYR A 157 -16.03 3.12 9.31
CA TYR A 157 -17.08 4.07 8.96
C TYR A 157 -18.32 3.34 8.42
N SER A 158 -18.09 2.31 7.59
CA SER A 158 -19.09 1.39 7.05
C SER A 158 -18.48 0.00 6.81
N PRO A 159 -19.25 -1.04 6.44
CA PRO A 159 -18.70 -2.36 6.09
C PRO A 159 -17.64 -2.34 4.98
N ASP A 160 -17.72 -1.35 4.08
CA ASP A 160 -16.86 -1.23 2.90
C ASP A 160 -15.96 0.01 2.94
N LEU A 161 -15.95 0.76 4.04
CA LEU A 161 -15.10 1.95 4.25
C LEU A 161 -14.50 1.93 5.65
N VAL A 162 -13.17 1.80 5.71
CA VAL A 162 -12.41 1.69 6.96
C VAL A 162 -11.16 2.56 6.91
N MET A 163 -10.70 3.03 8.06
CA MET A 163 -9.32 3.48 8.24
C MET A 163 -8.47 2.27 8.63
N ILE A 164 -7.38 2.04 7.90
CA ILE A 164 -6.40 1.01 8.23
C ILE A 164 -5.08 1.63 8.66
N GLN A 165 -4.37 0.92 9.51
CA GLN A 165 -2.92 1.06 9.66
C GLN A 165 -2.26 -0.07 8.87
N HIS A 166 -1.33 0.29 7.99
CA HIS A 166 -0.50 -0.64 7.26
C HIS A 166 0.94 -0.52 7.74
N ARG A 167 1.49 -1.60 8.26
CA ARG A 167 2.91 -1.71 8.65
C ARG A 167 3.64 -2.59 7.66
N TYR A 168 4.85 -2.17 7.31
CA TYR A 168 5.75 -2.87 6.43
C TYR A 168 7.09 -3.06 7.11
N THR A 169 7.62 -4.29 7.06
CA THR A 169 8.96 -4.63 7.53
C THR A 169 9.73 -5.30 6.41
N ASN A 170 10.98 -4.91 6.23
CA ASN A 170 11.96 -5.59 5.41
C ASN A 170 13.14 -6.02 6.30
N ASP A 171 13.25 -7.32 6.55
CA ASP A 171 14.25 -7.89 7.46
C ASP A 171 15.68 -7.67 6.96
N THR A 172 15.89 -7.74 5.64
CA THR A 172 17.20 -7.59 4.99
C THR A 172 17.75 -6.17 5.10
N MET A 173 16.87 -5.18 4.99
CA MET A 173 17.24 -3.76 5.02
C MET A 173 17.02 -3.11 6.39
N MET A 174 16.54 -3.87 7.38
CA MET A 174 16.18 -3.37 8.70
C MET A 174 15.21 -2.18 8.64
N PHE A 175 14.35 -2.16 7.62
CA PHE A 175 13.39 -1.09 7.39
C PHE A 175 12.05 -1.46 8.01
N ASN A 176 11.50 -0.56 8.82
CA ASN A 176 10.15 -0.64 9.35
C ASN A 176 9.41 0.64 8.99
N GLY A 177 8.39 0.53 8.16
CA GLY A 177 7.55 1.64 7.74
C GLY A 177 6.11 1.45 8.16
N TYR A 178 5.36 2.54 8.28
CA TYR A 178 3.93 2.50 8.51
C TYR A 178 3.22 3.66 7.81
N TYR A 179 1.94 3.45 7.50
CA TYR A 179 1.03 4.52 7.09
C TYR A 179 -0.38 4.26 7.59
N TYR A 180 -1.18 5.31 7.57
CA TYR A 180 -2.62 5.25 7.74
C TYR A 180 -3.31 5.61 6.44
N ALA A 181 -4.36 4.88 6.08
CA ALA A 181 -5.13 5.16 4.88
C ALA A 181 -6.61 4.83 5.07
N LEU A 182 -7.47 5.64 4.46
CA LEU A 182 -8.83 5.22 4.18
C LEU A 182 -8.76 4.16 3.09
N ALA A 183 -9.46 3.04 3.33
CA ALA A 183 -9.64 1.95 2.40
C ALA A 183 -11.12 1.82 2.09
N LYS A 184 -11.48 1.80 0.80
CA LYS A 184 -12.86 1.62 0.35
C LYS A 184 -12.93 0.49 -0.67
N LYS A 185 -13.93 -0.39 -0.53
CA LYS A 185 -14.25 -1.43 -1.52
C LYS A 185 -15.56 -1.06 -2.21
N TYR A 186 -15.52 -0.98 -3.53
CA TYR A 186 -16.70 -0.71 -4.33
C TYR A 186 -16.89 -1.80 -5.38
N GLN A 187 -18.00 -2.52 -5.27
CA GLN A 187 -18.38 -3.53 -6.25
C GLN A 187 -19.11 -2.85 -7.41
N ILE A 188 -18.40 -2.65 -8.53
CA ILE A 188 -18.94 -2.01 -9.74
C ILE A 188 -19.98 -2.92 -10.40
N SER A 189 -19.70 -4.23 -10.42
CA SER A 189 -20.61 -5.26 -10.91
C SER A 189 -20.29 -6.62 -10.30
N ASP A 190 -21.05 -7.66 -10.65
CA ASP A 190 -20.75 -9.05 -10.25
C ASP A 190 -19.39 -9.58 -10.78
N LYS A 191 -18.75 -8.84 -11.70
CA LYS A 191 -17.48 -9.21 -12.32
C LYS A 191 -16.38 -8.17 -12.12
N GLU A 192 -16.65 -7.05 -11.48
CA GLU A 192 -15.67 -5.96 -11.36
C GLU A 192 -15.74 -5.32 -9.97
N THR A 193 -14.59 -5.29 -9.31
CA THR A 193 -14.44 -4.70 -7.98
C THR A 193 -13.27 -3.72 -7.98
N LEU A 194 -13.50 -2.56 -7.36
CA LEU A 194 -12.51 -1.53 -7.09
C LEU A 194 -12.17 -1.57 -5.59
N ILE A 195 -10.90 -1.55 -5.25
CA ILE A 195 -10.43 -1.36 -3.87
C ILE A 195 -9.46 -0.19 -3.86
N THR A 196 -9.76 0.85 -3.12
CA THR A 196 -9.03 2.12 -3.17
C THR A 196 -8.47 2.48 -1.80
N TYR A 197 -7.26 3.03 -1.79
CA TYR A 197 -6.53 3.50 -0.62
C TYR A 197 -6.04 4.93 -0.84
N ALA A 198 -6.26 5.79 0.16
CA ALA A 198 -5.71 7.14 0.20
C ALA A 198 -5.42 7.56 1.64
N SER A 199 -4.25 8.16 1.88
CA SER A 199 -3.91 8.72 3.19
C SER A 199 -4.51 10.11 3.35
N PRO A 200 -5.34 10.33 4.40
CA PRO A 200 -5.77 11.68 4.77
C PRO A 200 -4.72 12.40 5.65
N ASP A 201 -5.02 13.63 6.09
CA ASP A 201 -4.23 14.36 7.10
C ASP A 201 -4.40 13.71 8.48
N VAL A 202 -3.57 12.71 8.76
CA VAL A 202 -3.57 11.97 10.04
C VAL A 202 -2.62 12.63 11.03
N TYR A 203 -3.18 13.02 12.17
CA TYR A 203 -2.44 13.37 13.36
C TYR A 203 -2.21 12.14 14.24
N ASP A 204 -1.01 11.60 14.14
CA ASP A 204 -0.40 10.63 15.05
C ASP A 204 0.72 11.33 15.83
N PRO A 205 0.72 11.29 17.17
CA PRO A 205 1.71 12.01 17.97
C PRO A 205 3.07 11.28 17.99
N ASN A 206 3.68 11.11 16.80
CA ASN A 206 5.04 10.64 16.61
C ASN A 206 6.01 11.74 17.08
N LYS A 207 6.87 11.42 18.05
CA LYS A 207 7.78 12.37 18.69
C LYS A 207 9.00 12.73 17.83
N VAL A 208 9.28 11.97 16.79
CA VAL A 208 10.46 12.11 15.93
C VAL A 208 10.11 12.76 14.59
N ASP A 209 8.95 12.41 14.03
CA ASP A 209 8.49 12.87 12.72
C ASP A 209 7.15 13.60 12.83
N GLU A 210 7.22 14.93 12.93
CA GLU A 210 6.06 15.83 12.94
C GLU A 210 5.60 16.20 11.51
N TRP A 211 6.13 15.56 10.48
CA TRP A 211 5.83 15.94 9.10
C TRP A 211 4.35 15.75 8.78
N ARG A 212 3.81 16.81 8.18
CA ARG A 212 2.45 16.83 7.63
C ARG A 212 2.53 16.57 6.15
N PHE A 213 2.09 15.38 5.77
CA PHE A 213 1.93 15.01 4.39
C PHE A 213 0.88 15.87 3.71
N LYS A 214 1.19 16.28 2.48
CA LYS A 214 0.23 16.89 1.58
C LYS A 214 0.09 15.99 0.37
N ASN A 215 -1.07 15.39 0.21
CA ASN A 215 -1.40 14.58 -0.95
C ASN A 215 -1.43 15.46 -2.20
N THR A 216 -0.60 15.10 -3.19
CA THR A 216 -0.45 15.84 -4.44
C THR A 216 -1.44 15.40 -5.52
N LEU A 217 -2.05 14.22 -5.37
CA LEU A 217 -3.00 13.66 -6.33
C LEU A 217 -4.46 13.89 -5.92
N LEU A 218 -4.73 13.96 -4.61
CA LEU A 218 -6.07 14.04 -4.04
C LEU A 218 -6.19 15.23 -3.08
N GLU A 219 -6.77 16.34 -3.54
CA GLU A 219 -6.84 17.57 -2.72
C GLU A 219 -7.76 17.42 -1.50
N SER A 220 -8.87 16.69 -1.64
CA SER A 220 -9.81 16.43 -0.54
C SER A 220 -9.16 15.68 0.63
N ALA A 221 -8.16 14.84 0.37
CA ALA A 221 -7.41 14.14 1.41
C ALA A 221 -6.72 15.08 2.39
N ASN A 222 -6.29 16.26 1.93
CA ASN A 222 -5.63 17.26 2.76
C ASN A 222 -6.60 18.00 3.71
N SER A 223 -7.91 17.86 3.49
CA SER A 223 -8.95 18.49 4.30
C SER A 223 -9.54 17.54 5.35
N PHE A 224 -9.47 16.24 5.10
CA PHE A 224 -9.93 15.23 6.05
C PHE A 224 -8.89 15.04 7.16
N LYS A 225 -9.25 15.41 8.39
CA LYS A 225 -8.35 15.33 9.55
C LYS A 225 -8.77 14.23 10.48
N GLN A 226 -7.84 13.33 10.79
CA GLN A 226 -8.09 12.24 11.72
C GLN A 226 -7.02 12.22 12.80
N LYS A 227 -7.43 12.15 14.07
CA LYS A 227 -6.53 11.85 15.18
C LYS A 227 -6.54 10.34 15.43
N ILE A 228 -5.36 9.75 15.60
CA ILE A 228 -5.19 8.33 15.93
C ILE A 228 -4.34 8.20 17.20
N CYS A 229 -4.78 7.37 18.15
CA CYS A 229 -3.93 6.95 19.26
C CYS A 229 -3.01 5.83 18.77
N SER A 230 -1.80 6.19 18.35
CA SER A 230 -0.81 5.25 17.82
C SER A 230 -0.15 4.40 18.91
N GLU A 231 0.39 3.25 18.54
CA GLU A 231 1.17 2.40 19.45
C GLU A 231 2.52 3.02 19.85
N LYS A 232 3.09 2.53 20.96
CA LYS A 232 4.31 3.06 21.56
C LYS A 232 5.49 3.19 20.59
N ASP A 233 5.69 2.21 19.73
CA ASP A 233 6.77 2.22 18.75
C ASP A 233 6.61 3.36 17.72
N ILE A 234 5.39 3.63 17.26
CA ILE A 234 5.07 4.80 16.42
C ILE A 234 5.23 6.10 17.22
N LEU A 235 4.74 6.17 18.46
CA LEU A 235 4.89 7.35 19.32
C LEU A 235 6.37 7.70 19.55
N ASN A 236 7.21 6.68 19.71
CA ASN A 236 8.65 6.79 19.89
C ASN A 236 9.41 7.08 18.59
N GLY A 237 8.74 7.07 17.44
CA GLY A 237 9.36 7.26 16.13
C GLY A 237 10.23 6.08 15.69
N GLU A 238 9.95 4.87 16.16
CA GLU A 238 10.69 3.64 15.81
C GLU A 238 10.34 3.08 14.42
N LEU A 239 9.38 3.70 13.73
CA LEU A 239 8.99 3.33 12.38
C LEU A 239 9.01 4.58 11.49
N ILE A 240 9.40 4.39 10.23
CA ILE A 240 9.40 5.45 9.22
C ILE A 240 7.97 5.69 8.73
N LYS A 241 7.54 6.96 8.80
CA LYS A 241 6.21 7.36 8.37
C LYS A 241 6.13 7.46 6.85
N MET A 242 5.13 6.82 6.28
CA MET A 242 4.83 6.79 4.85
C MET A 242 3.40 7.26 4.62
N PHE A 243 3.07 7.55 3.38
CA PHE A 243 1.76 8.06 2.99
C PHE A 243 1.35 7.51 1.64
N VAL A 244 0.07 7.21 1.48
CA VAL A 244 -0.51 6.80 0.20
C VAL A 244 -1.08 8.05 -0.47
N ASN A 245 -0.46 8.48 -1.56
CA ASN A 245 -1.07 9.49 -2.43
C ASN A 245 -2.36 8.90 -3.02
N LEU A 246 -2.22 7.74 -3.67
CA LEU A 246 -3.32 6.96 -4.21
C LEU A 246 -2.82 5.54 -4.48
N SER A 247 -3.53 4.53 -4.00
CA SER A 247 -3.22 3.14 -4.34
C SER A 247 -4.49 2.31 -4.38
N GLY A 248 -4.45 1.16 -5.06
CA GLY A 248 -5.60 0.28 -5.11
C GLY A 248 -5.60 -0.66 -6.29
N TYR A 249 -6.69 -1.38 -6.42
CA TYR A 249 -6.85 -2.48 -7.35
C TYR A 249 -8.14 -2.31 -8.14
N ILE A 250 -8.07 -2.53 -9.45
CA ILE A 250 -9.22 -2.98 -10.23
C ILE A 250 -9.08 -4.47 -10.46
N ILE A 251 -10.10 -5.23 -10.08
CA ILE A 251 -10.15 -6.68 -10.22
C ILE A 251 -11.33 -7.02 -11.12
N ARG A 252 -11.06 -7.64 -12.28
CA ARG A 252 -12.06 -8.02 -13.28
C ARG A 252 -12.09 -9.52 -13.49
N LYS A 253 -13.29 -10.10 -13.47
CA LYS A 253 -13.54 -11.50 -13.83
C LYS A 253 -13.84 -11.60 -15.32
N GLU A 254 -12.91 -12.17 -16.04
CA GLU A 254 -13.05 -12.53 -17.44
C GLU A 254 -13.52 -13.99 -17.60
N GLU A 255 -13.73 -14.43 -18.83
CA GLU A 255 -14.25 -15.78 -19.11
C GLU A 255 -13.27 -16.89 -18.68
N ASP A 256 -11.98 -16.67 -18.89
CA ASP A 256 -10.90 -17.64 -18.71
C ASP A 256 -9.86 -17.22 -17.65
N HIS A 257 -9.97 -16.01 -17.08
CA HIS A 257 -9.04 -15.50 -16.09
C HIS A 257 -9.64 -14.41 -15.19
N VAL A 258 -8.85 -13.96 -14.21
CA VAL A 258 -9.05 -12.73 -13.45
C VAL A 258 -7.94 -11.76 -13.83
N ASP A 259 -8.32 -10.57 -14.29
CA ASP A 259 -7.41 -9.45 -14.53
C ASP A 259 -7.32 -8.57 -13.28
N ILE A 260 -6.09 -8.23 -12.91
CA ILE A 260 -5.80 -7.31 -11.80
C ILE A 260 -4.96 -6.17 -12.34
N THR A 261 -5.45 -4.95 -12.16
CA THR A 261 -4.65 -3.74 -12.34
C THR A 261 -4.42 -3.12 -10.98
N PHE A 262 -3.19 -3.16 -10.49
CA PHE A 262 -2.75 -2.51 -9.26
C PHE A 262 -2.14 -1.15 -9.58
N VAL A 263 -2.62 -0.09 -8.95
CA VAL A 263 -2.03 1.25 -9.01
C VAL A 263 -1.42 1.58 -7.65
N HIS A 264 -0.22 2.16 -7.66
CA HIS A 264 0.49 2.45 -6.43
C HIS A 264 1.26 3.76 -6.53
N SER A 265 0.94 4.69 -5.64
CA SER A 265 1.68 5.92 -5.43
C SER A 265 1.75 6.22 -3.95
N ILE A 266 2.96 6.22 -3.42
CA ILE A 266 3.25 6.50 -2.02
C ILE A 266 4.31 7.60 -1.91
N ASP A 267 4.42 8.15 -0.71
CA ASP A 267 5.45 9.11 -0.32
C ASP A 267 6.05 8.71 1.04
N VAL A 268 7.29 9.13 1.28
CA VAL A 268 8.06 8.86 2.49
C VAL A 268 8.78 10.15 2.89
N HIS A 269 8.78 10.49 4.17
CA HIS A 269 9.44 11.71 4.67
C HIS A 269 10.96 11.60 4.73
N HIS A 270 11.63 11.49 3.58
CA HIS A 270 13.09 11.37 3.50
C HIS A 270 13.70 12.16 2.34
N PRO A 271 15.03 12.41 2.39
CA PRO A 271 15.75 13.02 1.27
C PRO A 271 15.51 12.26 -0.06
N PRO A 272 15.45 12.96 -1.21
CA PRO A 272 15.03 12.37 -2.49
C PRO A 272 15.70 11.05 -2.85
N ASP A 273 17.04 10.98 -2.75
CA ASP A 273 17.81 9.79 -3.16
C ASP A 273 17.45 8.54 -2.34
N VAL A 274 17.15 8.71 -1.05
CA VAL A 274 16.75 7.64 -0.13
C VAL A 274 15.26 7.33 -0.28
N LYS A 275 14.45 8.37 -0.47
CA LYS A 275 12.99 8.28 -0.65
C LYS A 275 12.64 7.38 -1.83
N ASP A 276 13.23 7.62 -3.00
CA ASP A 276 12.91 6.84 -4.21
C ASP A 276 13.24 5.35 -4.03
N SER A 277 14.38 5.04 -3.39
CA SER A 277 14.78 3.67 -3.09
C SER A 277 13.78 2.96 -2.15
N LEU A 278 13.34 3.64 -1.09
CA LEU A 278 12.35 3.08 -0.15
C LEU A 278 10.99 2.86 -0.81
N ILE A 279 10.57 3.78 -1.67
CA ILE A 279 9.34 3.64 -2.45
C ILE A 279 9.42 2.40 -3.35
N ASP A 280 10.52 2.21 -4.06
CA ASP A 280 10.74 1.04 -4.92
C ASP A 280 10.75 -0.27 -4.13
N ILE A 281 11.33 -0.29 -2.92
CA ILE A 281 11.34 -1.45 -2.02
C ILE A 281 9.93 -1.83 -1.57
N VAL A 282 9.16 -0.84 -1.10
CA VAL A 282 7.78 -1.06 -0.63
C VAL A 282 6.89 -1.50 -1.78
N HIS A 283 7.00 -0.84 -2.93
CA HIS A 283 6.25 -1.15 -4.14
C HIS A 283 6.54 -2.58 -4.65
N SER A 284 7.82 -2.95 -4.72
CA SER A 284 8.24 -4.31 -5.09
C SER A 284 7.63 -5.37 -4.17
N ALA A 285 7.58 -5.11 -2.86
CA ALA A 285 6.98 -6.02 -1.91
C ALA A 285 5.46 -6.16 -2.10
N GLN A 286 4.74 -5.11 -2.51
CA GLN A 286 3.32 -5.20 -2.85
C GLN A 286 3.11 -6.11 -4.08
N ILE A 287 3.94 -5.95 -5.13
CA ILE A 287 3.91 -6.80 -6.32
C ILE A 287 4.19 -8.27 -5.95
N LEU A 288 5.21 -8.54 -5.14
CA LEU A 288 5.55 -9.90 -4.73
C LEU A 288 4.43 -10.56 -3.93
N ASN A 289 3.76 -9.82 -3.04
CA ASN A 289 2.60 -10.34 -2.31
C ASN A 289 1.41 -10.63 -3.25
N LEU A 290 1.21 -9.83 -4.30
CA LEU A 290 0.19 -10.10 -5.32
C LEU A 290 0.52 -11.37 -6.13
N ILE A 291 1.77 -11.53 -6.55
CA ILE A 291 2.22 -12.76 -7.25
C ILE A 291 2.03 -13.99 -6.36
N LYS A 292 2.35 -13.88 -5.06
CA LYS A 292 2.12 -14.95 -4.08
C LYS A 292 0.63 -15.29 -3.99
N LEU A 293 -0.25 -14.29 -3.93
CA LEU A 293 -1.70 -14.51 -3.92
C LEU A 293 -2.17 -15.29 -5.16
N SER A 294 -1.60 -15.00 -6.33
CA SER A 294 -1.89 -15.75 -7.56
C SER A 294 -1.49 -17.23 -7.46
N ILE A 295 -0.34 -17.52 -6.86
CA ILE A 295 0.12 -18.88 -6.62
C ILE A 295 -0.84 -19.59 -5.64
N GLU A 296 -1.26 -18.92 -4.57
CA GLU A 296 -2.23 -19.47 -3.61
C GLU A 296 -3.58 -19.77 -4.28
N ALA A 297 -4.12 -18.83 -5.07
CA ALA A 297 -5.37 -19.00 -5.80
C ALA A 297 -5.32 -20.20 -6.78
N CYS A 298 -4.18 -20.47 -7.40
CA CYS A 298 -3.99 -21.61 -8.29
C CYS A 298 -3.91 -22.96 -7.57
N ASN A 299 -3.53 -22.98 -6.28
CA ASN A 299 -3.35 -24.20 -5.50
C ASN A 299 -4.59 -24.59 -4.66
N GLU A 300 -5.51 -23.65 -4.43
CA GLU A 300 -6.84 -23.92 -3.86
C GLU A 300 -7.87 -24.35 -4.91
#